data_AF-A0ABD3WWJ5-F1
#
_entry.id   AF-A0ABD3WWJ5-F1
#
_cell.length_a   1.000
_cell.length_b   1.000
_cell.length_c   1.000
_cell.angle_alpha   90.00
_cell.angle_beta   90.00
_cell.angle_gamma   90.00
#
_symmetry.space_group_name_H-M   'P 1'
#
loop_
_entity.id
_entity.type
_entity.pdbx_description
1 polymer ?
#
loop_
_entity_poly.entity_id
_entity_poly.type
_entity_poly.pdbx_seq_one_letter_code
_entity_poly.pdbx_strand_id
1 'polypeptide(L)' 'TEVGSVVIRVTASDVDQNPAVTYNFSELGNPDNVFSIDMFSGQIRLAKALDHEKRVHYTLGLE' A
#
# COMPACT_ATOMS: atom_id res chain seq x y z
N THR A 1 5.50 8.66 12.20
CA THR A 1 6.01 8.30 10.86
C THR A 1 5.83 9.50 9.95
N GLU A 2 6.78 9.80 9.09
CA GLU A 2 6.72 10.98 8.20
C GLU A 2 6.10 10.63 6.84
N VAL A 3 5.46 11.62 6.21
CA VAL A 3 4.93 11.47 4.84
C VAL A 3 6.09 11.15 3.89
N GLY A 4 5.88 10.19 3.00
CA GLY A 4 6.86 9.69 2.03
C GLY A 4 7.69 8.50 2.52
N SER A 5 7.69 8.21 3.82
CA SER A 5 8.37 7.05 4.39
C SER A 5 7.79 5.74 3.87
N VAL A 6 8.66 4.74 3.67
CA VAL A 6 8.25 3.37 3.35
C VAL A 6 7.74 2.73 4.63
N VAL A 7 6.52 2.22 4.58
CA VAL A 7 5.87 1.54 5.71
C VAL A 7 6.13 0.05 5.60
N ILE A 8 5.91 -0.52 4.41
CA ILE A 8 6.08 -1.94 4.14
C ILE A 8 6.33 -2.16 2.65
N ARG A 9 6.94 -3.29 2.31
CA ARG A 9 7.00 -3.79 0.93
C ARG A 9 6.23 -5.10 0.86
N VAL A 10 5.31 -5.20 -0.09
CA VAL A 10 4.58 -6.42 -0.40
C VAL A 10 5.21 -7.14 -1.59
N THR A 11 5.03 -8.45 -1.63
CA THR A 11 5.50 -9.33 -2.71
C THR A 11 4.43 -10.36 -3.01
N ALA A 12 4.18 -10.59 -4.28
CA ALA A 12 3.38 -11.69 -4.78
C ALA A 12 4.24 -12.57 -5.70
N SER A 13 3.99 -13.87 -5.69
CA SER A 13 4.73 -14.86 -6.45
C SER A 13 3.74 -15.62 -7.33
N ASP A 14 3.81 -15.38 -8.63
CA ASP A 14 3.19 -16.22 -9.64
C ASP A 14 4.27 -17.15 -10.24
N VAL A 15 3.93 -18.41 -10.50
CA VAL A 15 4.83 -19.37 -11.16
C VAL A 15 5.06 -18.96 -12.62
N ASP A 16 4.06 -18.34 -13.24
CA ASP A 16 4.09 -17.80 -14.59
C ASP A 16 4.04 -16.27 -14.52
N GLN A 17 5.20 -15.63 -14.26
CA GLN A 17 5.33 -14.17 -14.10
C GLN A 17 5.12 -13.36 -15.40
N ASN A 18 4.41 -13.92 -16.38
CA ASN A 18 4.10 -13.27 -17.64
C ASN A 18 2.58 -13.16 -17.82
N PRO A 19 2.01 -11.93 -17.77
CA PRO A 19 2.68 -10.63 -17.60
C PRO A 19 3.22 -10.39 -16.18
N ALA A 20 4.11 -9.39 -16.04
CA ALA A 20 4.68 -9.02 -14.75
C ALA A 20 3.58 -8.65 -13.74
N VAL A 21 3.74 -9.10 -12.50
CA VAL A 21 2.81 -8.80 -11.41
C VAL A 21 2.82 -7.30 -11.13
N THR A 22 1.62 -6.71 -11.08
CA THR A 22 1.39 -5.33 -10.68
C THR A 22 0.59 -5.28 -9.39
N TYR A 23 0.83 -4.27 -8.57
CA TYR A 23 0.11 -4.09 -7.30
C TYR A 23 -0.79 -2.86 -7.36
N ASN A 24 -2.02 -3.02 -6.90
CA ASN A 24 -2.94 -1.91 -6.70
C ASN A 24 -3.69 -2.04 -5.36
N PHE A 25 -4.24 -0.94 -4.86
CA PHE A 25 -5.24 -1.03 -3.79
C PHE A 25 -6.59 -1.39 -4.39
N SER A 26 -7.30 -2.29 -3.73
CA SER A 26 -8.71 -2.54 -4.10
C SER A 26 -9.55 -1.27 -3.85
N GLU A 27 -10.74 -1.20 -4.45
CA GLU A 27 -11.60 -0.01 -4.41
C GLU A 27 -11.82 0.55 -2.98
N LEU A 28 -11.94 -0.33 -1.98
CA LEU A 28 -12.08 0.03 -0.56
C LEU A 28 -10.84 -0.31 0.28
N GLY A 29 -9.75 -0.69 -0.38
CA GLY A 29 -8.53 -1.19 0.23
C GLY A 29 -7.59 -0.11 0.77
N ASN A 30 -7.85 1.17 0.50
CA ASN A 30 -7.06 2.28 1.04
C ASN A 30 -7.98 3.49 1.32
N PRO A 31 -8.83 3.39 2.36
CA PRO A 31 -9.75 4.47 2.69
C PRO A 31 -8.99 5.78 2.91
N ASP A 32 -9.55 6.86 2.39
CA ASP A 32 -8.99 8.21 2.42
C ASP A 32 -7.64 8.38 1.70
N ASN A 33 -7.16 7.38 0.96
CA ASN A 33 -5.88 7.40 0.25
C ASN A 33 -4.71 7.84 1.14
N VAL A 34 -4.65 7.30 2.36
CA VAL A 34 -3.61 7.63 3.35
C VAL A 34 -2.27 7.03 2.98
N PHE A 35 -2.28 5.94 2.21
CA PHE A 35 -1.09 5.27 1.71
C PHE A 35 -0.99 5.38 0.18
N SER A 36 0.20 5.18 -0.37
CA SER A 36 0.44 4.98 -1.79
C SER A 36 1.18 3.66 -2.00
N ILE A 37 1.00 3.02 -3.15
CA ILE A 37 1.73 1.81 -3.53
C ILE A 37 2.43 2.03 -4.86
N ASP A 38 3.70 1.65 -4.93
CA ASP A 38 4.42 1.55 -6.19
C ASP A 38 4.06 0.24 -6.90
N MET A 39 3.46 0.37 -8.08
CA MET A 39 2.83 -0.75 -8.79
C MET A 39 3.79 -1.85 -9.23
N PHE A 40 5.11 -1.60 -9.27
CA PHE A 40 6.11 -2.57 -9.74
C PHE A 40 6.93 -3.16 -8.60
N SER A 41 7.24 -2.36 -7.57
CA SER A 41 8.07 -2.79 -6.44
C SER A 41 7.27 -3.31 -5.24
N GLY A 42 5.97 -3.00 -5.18
CA GLY A 42 5.11 -3.31 -4.04
C GLY A 42 5.43 -2.46 -2.80
N GLN A 43 6.18 -1.36 -2.93
CA GLN A 43 6.46 -0.48 -1.79
C GLN A 43 5.23 0.33 -1.43
N ILE A 44 4.73 0.16 -0.21
CA ILE A 44 3.69 0.98 0.38
C ILE A 44 4.33 2.11 1.18
N ARG A 45 3.96 3.35 0.85
CA ARG A 45 4.46 4.56 1.49
C ARG A 45 3.34 5.32 2.15
N LEU A 46 3.69 6.10 3.16
CA LEU A 46 2.75 7.02 3.78
C LEU A 46 2.51 8.21 2.86
N ALA A 47 1.28 8.42 2.40
CA ALA A 47 0.92 9.53 1.52
C ALA A 47 0.37 10.75 2.28
N LYS A 48 -0.18 10.54 3.49
CA LYS A 48 -0.76 11.59 4.34
C LYS A 48 -0.30 11.45 5.79
N ALA A 49 -0.30 12.55 6.54
CA ALA A 49 0.06 12.52 7.95
C ALA A 49 -0.90 11.62 8.76
N LEU A 50 -0.35 10.84 9.67
CA LEU A 50 -1.12 10.02 10.60
C LEU A 50 -1.45 10.81 11.86
N ASP A 51 -2.65 10.60 12.37
CA ASP A 51 -3.14 11.17 13.62
C ASP A 51 -3.60 10.01 14.50
N HIS A 52 -2.80 9.69 15.52
CA HIS A 52 -2.98 8.50 16.35
C HIS A 52 -4.21 8.63 17.25
N GLU A 53 -4.57 9.86 17.65
CA GLU A 53 -5.76 10.16 18.43
C GLU A 53 -7.04 9.94 17.61
N LYS A 54 -7.00 10.18 16.29
CA LYS A 54 -8.13 9.92 15.39
C LYS A 54 -8.25 8.46 14.98
N ARG A 55 -7.13 7.80 14.63
CA ARG A 55 -7.16 6.44 14.12
C ARG A 55 -5.86 5.71 14.42
N VAL A 56 -6.01 4.63 15.18
CA VAL A 56 -4.89 3.80 15.65
C VAL A 56 -4.56 2.63 14.72
N HIS A 57 -5.51 2.21 13.86
CA HIS A 57 -5.35 1.03 12.99
C HIS A 57 -5.86 1.29 11.58
N TYR A 58 -5.11 0.77 10.60
CA TYR A 58 -5.47 0.77 9.19
C TYR A 58 -5.44 -0.65 8.66
N THR A 59 -6.43 -1.00 7.85
CA THR A 59 -6.50 -2.26 7.10
C THR A 59 -6.37 -1.91 5.64
N LEU A 60 -5.41 -2.55 4.97
CA LEU A 60 -5.17 -2.35 3.55
C LEU A 60 -5.61 -3.57 2.75
N GLY A 61 -6.36 -3.33 1.68
CA GLY A 61 -6.77 -4.34 0.70
C GLY A 61 -6.01 -4.12 -0.61
N LEU A 62 -5.41 -5.18 -1.14
CA LEU A 62 -4.60 -5.16 -2.35
C LEU A 62 -5.18 -6.12 -3.38
N GLU A 63 -4.93 -5.82 -4.66
CA GLU A 63 -5.24 -6.65 -5.83
C GLU A 63 -4.08 -6.68 -6.83
#